data_AF-A0A7G8P6R9-F1
#
_entry.id   AF-A0A7G8P6R9-F1
#
_cell.length_a   1.000
_cell.length_b   1.000
_cell.length_c   1.000
_cell.angle_alpha   90.00
_cell.angle_beta   90.00
_cell.angle_gamma   90.00
#
_symmetry.space_group_name_H-M   'P 1'
#
loop_
_entity.id
_entity.type
_entity.pdbx_description
1 polymer ?
#
loop_
_entity_poly.entity_id
_entity_poly.type
_entity_poly.pdbx_seq_one_letter_code
_entity_poly.pdbx_strand_id
1 'polypeptide(L)'
;MQKGTLCMDYGLWLLSDETGQITLTGWSETGSDSTDPKATTRTDRWPKYPLCDDRAQLPARLQELGLDLAPGADLNDLDRAWDVYVRHLDLTALKAALDRHKTPR
;
A
#
# COMPACT_ATOMS: atom_id res chain seq x y z
N MET A 1 12.58 28.01 9.17
CA MET A 1 13.01 26.77 8.50
C MET A 1 11.94 25.73 8.77
N GLN A 2 11.05 25.48 7.79
CA GLN A 2 10.11 24.36 7.90
C GLN A 2 10.95 23.12 8.12
N LYS A 3 10.78 22.46 9.28
CA LYS A 3 11.19 21.07 9.39
C LYS A 3 10.33 20.37 8.35
N GLY A 4 10.94 20.08 7.20
CA GLY A 4 10.32 19.21 6.21
C GLY A 4 9.86 18.01 6.99
N THR A 5 8.55 17.89 7.14
CA THR A 5 7.92 16.71 7.69
C THR A 5 8.54 15.60 6.88
N LEU A 6 9.44 14.84 7.50
CA LEU A 6 9.77 13.50 7.06
C LEU A 6 8.43 12.76 7.21
N CYS A 7 7.53 13.01 6.26
CA CYS A 7 6.42 12.17 5.92
C CYS A 7 7.14 10.86 5.66
N MET A 8 7.13 9.97 6.65
CA MET A 8 7.66 8.63 6.47
C MET A 8 6.86 8.07 5.31
N ASP A 9 7.46 8.05 4.11
CA ASP A 9 6.89 7.49 2.89
C ASP A 9 6.29 6.13 3.26
N TYR A 10 4.97 6.10 3.41
CA TYR A 10 4.27 5.05 4.12
C TYR A 10 4.46 3.74 3.37
N GLY A 11 4.95 2.73 4.10
CA GLY A 11 5.24 1.41 3.53
C GLY A 11 3.93 0.74 3.14
N LEU A 12 3.57 0.82 1.87
CA LEU A 12 2.71 -0.17 1.24
C LEU A 12 3.59 -1.35 0.88
N TRP A 13 3.08 -2.57 0.99
CA TRP A 13 3.78 -3.74 0.50
C TRP A 13 2.84 -4.81 -0.02
N LEU A 14 3.37 -5.59 -0.94
CA LEU A 14 2.73 -6.75 -1.53
C LEU A 14 3.13 -7.99 -0.75
N LEU A 15 2.18 -8.91 -0.62
CA LEU A 15 2.34 -10.22 -0.03
C LEU A 15 1.81 -11.26 -1.02
N SER A 16 2.55 -12.34 -1.22
CA SER A 16 2.02 -13.55 -1.86
C SER A 16 1.60 -14.54 -0.79
N ASP A 17 0.45 -15.17 -0.94
CA ASP A 17 0.09 -16.33 -0.13
C ASP A 17 0.51 -17.66 -0.80
N GLU A 18 0.24 -18.76 -0.11
CA GLU A 18 0.55 -20.13 -0.56
C GLU A 18 -0.23 -20.57 -1.81
N THR A 19 -1.31 -19.87 -2.15
CA THR A 19 -2.13 -20.12 -3.34
C THR A 19 -1.64 -19.33 -4.55
N GLY A 20 -0.67 -18.43 -4.37
CA GLY A 20 -0.18 -17.51 -5.40
C GLY A 20 -0.97 -16.21 -5.49
N GLN A 21 -1.97 -16.01 -4.62
CA GLN A 21 -2.73 -14.78 -4.59
C GLN A 21 -1.88 -13.65 -4.04
N ILE A 22 -1.83 -12.54 -4.79
CA ILE A 22 -1.11 -11.34 -4.40
C ILE A 22 -2.07 -10.39 -3.70
N THR A 23 -1.71 -9.99 -2.49
CA THR A 23 -2.46 -9.03 -1.69
C THR A 23 -1.62 -7.79 -1.44
N LEU A 24 -2.27 -6.63 -1.40
CA LEU A 24 -1.69 -5.35 -1.00
C LEU A 24 -2.13 -5.02 0.43
N THR A 25 -1.19 -4.62 1.25
CA THR A 25 -1.44 -4.07 2.58
C THR A 25 -0.46 -2.94 2.85
N GLY A 26 -0.59 -2.32 4.01
CA GLY A 26 0.17 -1.12 4.30
C GLY A 26 -0.21 -0.48 5.62
N TRP A 27 0.39 0.68 5.84
CA TRP A 27 0.01 1.60 6.91
C TRP A 27 -0.34 2.95 6.31
N SER A 28 -1.31 3.65 6.89
CA SER A 28 -1.52 5.07 6.63
C SER A 28 -1.67 5.80 7.95
N GLU A 29 -1.01 6.95 8.07
CA GLU A 29 -1.33 7.88 9.13
C GLU A 29 -2.66 8.56 8.82
N THR A 30 -3.63 8.35 9.70
CA THR A 30 -4.84 9.18 9.69
C THR A 30 -4.56 10.32 10.65
N GLY A 31 -4.32 11.51 10.12
CA GLY A 31 -4.28 12.71 10.94
C GLY A 31 -5.59 12.81 11.69
N SER A 32 -5.53 12.95 13.02
CA SER A 32 -6.72 13.40 13.74
C SER A 32 -7.07 14.76 13.18
N ASP A 33 -8.31 14.96 12.73
CA ASP A 33 -8.89 16.23 12.25
C ASP A 33 -9.03 17.25 13.41
N SER A 34 -8.00 17.32 14.25
CA SER A 34 -7.90 18.16 15.42
C SER A 34 -6.91 19.25 15.08
N THR A 35 -7.35 20.51 15.17
CA THR A 35 -6.50 21.72 15.15
C THR A 35 -5.52 21.79 16.33
N ASP A 36 -5.31 20.68 17.04
CA ASP A 36 -4.45 20.59 18.21
C ASP A 36 -3.02 20.19 17.81
N PRO A 37 -2.02 21.04 18.03
CA PRO A 37 -0.63 20.77 17.66
C PRO A 37 0.04 19.67 18.49
N LYS A 38 -0.67 19.03 19.43
CA LYS A 38 -0.23 17.84 20.19
C LYS A 38 -1.03 16.58 19.84
N ALA A 39 -1.91 16.62 18.83
CA ALA A 39 -2.64 15.45 18.40
C ALA A 39 -1.64 14.36 17.95
N THR A 40 -1.66 13.22 18.63
CA THR A 40 -0.87 12.04 18.26
C THR A 40 -1.35 11.52 16.92
N THR A 41 -0.46 11.47 15.93
CA THR A 41 -0.75 10.83 14.64
C THR A 41 -1.08 9.36 14.89
N ARG A 42 -2.25 8.92 14.42
CA ARG A 42 -2.66 7.52 14.56
C ARG A 42 -2.28 6.78 13.30
N THR A 43 -1.40 5.79 13.42
CA THR A 43 -1.06 4.89 12.32
C THR A 43 -2.12 3.79 12.23
N ASP A 44 -2.87 3.77 11.13
CA ASP A 44 -3.90 2.75 10.87
C ASP A 44 -3.36 1.69 9.90
N ARG A 45 -3.56 0.41 10.24
CA ARG A 45 -3.18 -0.72 9.39
C ARG A 45 -4.22 -0.92 8.31
N TRP A 46 -3.79 -1.00 7.06
CA TRP A 46 -4.69 -1.35 5.96
C TRP A 46 -5.09 -2.82 6.06
N PRO A 47 -6.35 -3.17 5.73
CA PRO A 47 -6.70 -4.56 5.53
C PRO A 47 -5.90 -5.13 4.35
N LYS A 48 -5.87 -6.46 4.22
CA LYS A 48 -5.33 -7.09 3.02
C LYS A 48 -6.33 -6.93 1.87
N TYR A 49 -5.90 -6.31 0.79
CA TYR A 49 -6.68 -6.16 -0.44
C TYR A 49 -6.15 -7.14 -1.49
N PRO A 50 -6.96 -8.12 -1.95
CA PRO A 50 -6.54 -8.99 -3.05
C PRO A 50 -6.40 -8.16 -4.32
N LEU A 51 -5.25 -8.27 -4.99
CA LEU A 51 -4.96 -7.57 -6.24
C LEU A 51 -5.17 -8.46 -7.46
N CYS A 52 -4.59 -9.65 -7.45
CA CYS A 52 -4.63 -10.61 -8.53
C CYS A 52 -4.27 -12.01 -8.03
N ASP A 53 -4.79 -13.03 -8.70
CA ASP A 53 -4.52 -14.44 -8.39
C ASP A 53 -3.30 -14.98 -9.15
N ASP A 54 -2.81 -14.22 -10.15
CA ASP A 54 -1.64 -14.57 -10.96
C ASP A 54 -0.59 -13.46 -10.95
N ARG A 55 0.65 -13.84 -10.65
CA ARG A 55 1.83 -12.98 -10.65
C ARG A 55 2.12 -12.34 -12.02
N ALA A 56 1.74 -12.98 -13.12
CA ALA A 56 1.89 -12.43 -14.46
C ALA A 56 1.00 -11.20 -14.69
N GLN A 57 -0.12 -11.08 -13.97
CA GLN A 57 -1.03 -9.94 -14.04
C GLN A 57 -0.59 -8.78 -13.16
N LEU A 58 0.29 -9.04 -12.17
CA LEU A 58 0.71 -8.06 -11.19
C LEU A 58 1.32 -6.79 -11.81
N PRO A 59 2.24 -6.84 -12.80
CA PRO A 59 2.80 -5.62 -13.39
C PRO A 59 1.73 -4.70 -14.00
N ALA A 60 0.76 -5.28 -14.72
CA ALA A 60 -0.37 -4.53 -15.28
C ALA A 60 -1.25 -3.96 -14.17
N ARG A 61 -1.52 -4.75 -13.12
CA ARG A 61 -2.34 -4.31 -11.99
C ARG A 61 -1.70 -3.19 -11.19
N LEU A 62 -0.38 -3.20 -11.02
CA LEU A 62 0.36 -2.10 -10.40
C LEU A 62 0.24 -0.83 -11.23
N GLN A 63 0.39 -0.93 -12.55
CA GLN A 63 0.25 0.22 -13.44
C GLN A 63 -1.17 0.82 -13.41
N GLU A 64 -2.21 -0.01 -13.43
CA GLU A 64 -3.61 0.43 -13.31
C GLU A 64 -3.89 1.15 -11.99
N LEU A 65 -3.25 0.72 -10.91
CA LEU A 65 -3.39 1.29 -9.58
C LEU A 65 -2.40 2.42 -9.31
N GLY A 66 -1.53 2.80 -10.27
CA GLY A 66 -0.52 3.84 -10.09
C GLY A 66 0.54 3.50 -9.03
N LEU A 67 0.78 2.21 -8.79
CA LEU A 67 1.74 1.71 -7.80
C LEU A 67 3.13 1.57 -8.42
N ASP A 68 4.11 2.21 -7.80
CA ASP A 68 5.51 2.10 -8.17
C ASP A 68 6.27 1.23 -7.17
N LEU A 69 7.28 0.49 -7.62
CA LEU A 69 8.16 -0.25 -6.71
C LEU A 69 9.02 0.73 -5.90
N ALA A 70 9.20 0.44 -4.61
CA ALA A 70 10.13 1.18 -3.79
C ALA A 70 11.57 0.95 -4.29
N PRO A 71 12.50 1.91 -4.08
CA PRO A 71 13.90 1.72 -4.41
C PRO A 71 14.48 0.46 -3.77
N GLY A 72 15.00 -0.45 -4.60
CA GLY A 72 15.57 -1.72 -4.15
C GLY A 72 14.56 -2.86 -3.93
N ALA A 73 13.26 -2.62 -4.14
CA ALA A 73 12.26 -3.68 -4.12
C ALA A 73 12.26 -4.44 -5.46
N ASP A 74 12.31 -5.77 -5.40
CA ASP A 74 12.14 -6.63 -6.56
C ASP A 74 10.84 -7.42 -6.43
N LEU A 75 10.07 -7.38 -7.49
CA LEU A 75 8.87 -8.15 -7.70
C LEU A 75 9.11 -9.68 -7.63
N ASN A 76 10.34 -10.15 -7.89
CA ASN A 76 10.77 -11.54 -7.72
C ASN A 76 10.91 -11.97 -6.25
N ASP A 77 10.98 -11.02 -5.31
CA ASP A 77 11.06 -11.34 -3.88
C ASP A 77 9.76 -11.99 -3.38
N LEU A 78 8.64 -11.78 -4.08
CA LEU A 78 7.38 -12.49 -3.81
C LEU A 78 7.52 -14.02 -3.97
N ASP A 79 8.36 -14.50 -4.89
CA ASP A 79 8.60 -15.95 -5.08
C ASP A 79 9.34 -16.56 -3.88
N ARG A 80 10.01 -15.72 -3.08
CA ARG A 80 10.68 -16.09 -1.83
C ARG A 80 9.78 -15.88 -0.61
N ALA A 81 8.50 -15.56 -0.83
CA ALA A 81 7.54 -15.15 0.19
C ALA A 81 8.03 -13.93 1.00
N TRP A 82 8.74 -13.00 0.35
CA TRP A 82 9.19 -11.76 0.97
C TRP A 82 8.25 -10.60 0.63
N ASP A 83 8.20 -9.63 1.54
CA ASP A 83 7.40 -8.42 1.40
C ASP A 83 8.00 -7.51 0.34
N VAL A 84 7.23 -7.14 -0.68
CA VAL A 84 7.67 -6.22 -1.74
C VAL A 84 7.10 -4.85 -1.51
N TYR A 85 7.95 -3.90 -1.15
CA TYR A 85 7.53 -2.53 -0.87
C TYR A 85 7.18 -1.76 -2.14
N VAL A 86 6.07 -1.05 -2.07
CA VAL A 86 5.54 -0.20 -3.15
C VAL A 86 5.22 1.19 -2.63
N ARG A 87 5.04 2.13 -3.55
CA ARG A 87 4.75 3.54 -3.28
C ARG A 87 3.59 3.97 -4.16
N HIS A 88 2.83 4.94 -3.66
CA HIS A 88 1.75 5.57 -4.40
C HIS A 88 1.72 7.05 -4.05
N LEU A 89 1.44 7.90 -5.04
CA LEU A 89 1.42 9.36 -4.86
C LEU A 89 0.22 9.85 -4.04
N ASP A 90 -0.91 9.13 -4.09
CA ASP A 90 -2.15 9.45 -3.37
C ASP A 90 -2.73 8.23 -2.66
N LEU A 91 -2.32 8.01 -1.41
CA LEU A 91 -2.79 6.86 -0.62
C LEU A 91 -4.29 6.90 -0.35
N THR A 92 -4.89 8.09 -0.23
CA THR A 92 -6.32 8.24 0.02
C THR A 92 -7.13 7.79 -1.19
N ALA A 93 -6.76 8.23 -2.40
CA ALA A 93 -7.41 7.79 -3.63
C ALA A 93 -7.22 6.28 -3.87
N LEU A 94 -6.01 5.76 -3.63
CA LEU A 94 -5.72 4.33 -3.76
C LEU A 94 -6.61 3.51 -2.81
N LYS A 95 -6.64 3.88 -1.52
CA LYS A 95 -7.45 3.17 -0.53
C LYS A 95 -8.93 3.17 -0.92
N ALA A 96 -9.45 4.32 -1.38
CA ALA A 96 -10.83 4.43 -1.83
C ALA A 96 -11.12 3.55 -3.06
N ALA A 97 -10.18 3.44 -4.01
CA ALA A 97 -10.30 2.54 -5.15
C ALA A 97 -10.33 1.07 -4.71
N LEU A 98 -9.42 0.66 -3.82
CA LEU A 98 -9.35 -0.70 -3.27
C LEU A 98 -10.58 -1.07 -2.46
N ASP A 99 -11.09 -0.15 -1.63
CA ASP A 99 -12.31 -0.36 -0.85
C ASP A 99 -13.54 -0.58 -1.75
N ARG A 100 -13.64 0.11 -2.90
CA ARG A 100 -14.71 -0.15 -3.89
C ARG A 100 -14.61 -1.57 -4.46
N HIS A 101 -13.40 -2.03 -4.78
CA HIS A 101 -13.16 -3.37 -5.30
C HIS A 101 -13.38 -4.47 -4.26
N LYS A 102 -13.26 -4.17 -2.96
CA LYS A 102 -13.49 -5.12 -1.85
C LYS A 102 -14.97 -5.49 -1.68
N THR A 103 -15.90 -4.78 -2.30
CA THR A 103 -17.32 -5.10 -2.27
C THR A 103 -17.64 -6.13 -3.37
N PRO A 104 -17.77 -7.44 -3.06
CA PRO A 104 -18.49 -8.32 -3.96
C PRO A 104 -19.93 -7.80 -4.01
N ARG A 105 -20.39 -7.51 -5.23
CA ARG A 105 -21.81 -7.27 -5.48
C ARG A 105 -22.55 -8.60 -5.43
#